data_AF-A0A699XVI5-F1
#
_entry.id   AF-A0A699XVI5-F1
#
_cell.length_a   1.000
_cell.length_b   1.000
_cell.length_c   1.000
_cell.angle_alpha   90.00
_cell.angle_beta   90.00
_cell.angle_gamma   90.00
#
_symmetry.space_group_name_H-M   'P 1'
#
loop_
_entity.id
_entity.type
_entity.pdbx_description
1 polymer ?
#
loop_
_entity_poly.entity_id
_entity_poly.type
_entity_poly.pdbx_seq_one_letter_code
_entity_poly.pdbx_strand_id
1 'polypeptide(L)' 'MTSEIPTIHDQPIVSEFPDELPGIPLVREVEFNIDLIPGAEPISKAPYRMAP' A
#
# COMPACT_ATOMS: atom_id res chain seq x y z
N MET A 1 -6.38 5.47 35.27
CA MET A 1 -5.40 5.01 34.25
C MET A 1 -6.01 5.24 32.88
N THR A 2 -6.31 6.50 32.52
CA THR A 2 -6.85 6.84 31.20
C THR A 2 -5.69 7.34 30.37
N SER A 3 -5.29 6.57 29.35
CA SER A 3 -4.34 7.09 28.36
C SER A 3 -5.06 8.20 27.60
N GLU A 4 -4.56 9.43 27.74
CA GLU A 4 -5.02 10.56 26.94
C GLU A 4 -4.72 10.25 25.47
N ILE A 5 -5.76 10.15 24.66
CA ILE A 5 -5.61 10.02 23.21
C ILE A 5 -5.17 11.40 22.73
N PRO A 6 -4.01 11.54 22.07
CA PRO A 6 -3.55 12.84 21.61
C PRO A 6 -4.59 13.46 20.69
N THR A 7 -4.94 14.72 20.97
CA THR A 7 -5.87 15.49 20.16
C THR A 7 -5.26 15.77 18.79
N ILE A 8 -6.07 15.83 17.74
CA ILE A 8 -5.62 16.08 16.35
C ILE A 8 -4.76 17.35 16.22
N HIS A 9 -4.91 18.30 17.14
CA HIS A 9 -4.16 19.56 17.18
C HIS A 9 -2.71 19.39 17.64
N ASP A 10 -2.38 18.29 18.30
CA ASP A 10 -1.03 17.96 18.76
C ASP A 10 -0.23 17.20 17.69
N GLN A 11 -0.87 16.83 16.58
CA GLN A 11 -0.23 16.12 15.48
C GLN A 11 0.28 17.12 14.44
N PRO A 12 1.56 17.05 14.02
CA PRO A 12 2.07 17.91 12.95
C PRO A 12 1.29 17.62 11.67
N ILE A 13 0.54 18.62 11.20
CA ILE A 13 -0.18 18.55 9.93
C ILE A 13 0.88 18.58 8.82
N VAL A 14 1.05 17.47 8.12
CA VAL A 14 1.92 17.39 6.95
C VAL A 14 1.29 18.25 5.85
N SER A 15 1.87 19.41 5.58
CA SER A 15 1.45 20.33 4.51
C SER A 15 2.17 20.05 3.19
N GLU A 16 3.19 19.18 3.20
CA GLU A 16 4.01 18.87 2.03
C GLU A 16 3.71 17.43 1.60
N PHE A 17 2.70 17.29 0.75
CA PHE A 17 2.49 16.07 -0.01
C PHE A 17 3.29 16.18 -1.30
N PRO A 18 4.09 15.17 -1.67
CA PRO A 18 4.84 15.23 -2.91
C PRO A 18 3.88 15.17 -4.10
N ASP A 19 4.16 15.97 -5.15
CA ASP A 19 3.36 15.98 -6.39
C ASP A 19 3.37 14.61 -7.08
N GLU A 20 4.42 13.81 -6.85
CA GLU A 20 4.57 12.44 -7.31
C GLU A 20 4.89 11.51 -6.14
N LEU A 21 4.29 10.32 -6.14
CA LEU A 21 4.57 9.32 -5.10
C LEU A 21 5.99 8.78 -5.28
N PRO A 22 6.80 8.68 -4.20
CA PRO A 22 8.09 8.03 -4.27
C PRO A 22 7.90 6.58 -4.76
N GLY A 23 8.72 6.16 -5.72
CA GLY A 23 8.66 4.81 -6.26
C GLY A 23 8.82 3.75 -5.18
N ILE A 24 8.23 2.58 -5.39
CA ILE A 24 8.36 1.46 -4.45
C ILE A 24 9.83 0.98 -4.49
N PRO A 25 10.53 0.89 -3.35
CA PRO A 25 11.88 0.37 -3.30
C PRO A 25 11.94 -1.05 -3.88
N LEU A 26 12.93 -1.31 -4.74
CA LEU A 26 13.13 -2.63 -5.34
C LEU A 26 13.39 -3.69 -4.27
N VAL A 27 14.15 -3.32 -3.23
CA VAL A 27 14.36 -4.12 -2.04
C VAL A 27 13.32 -3.73 -1.01
N ARG A 28 12.38 -4.63 -0.75
CA ARG A 28 11.42 -4.48 0.34
C ARG A 28 12.07 -4.95 1.62
N GLU A 29 11.97 -4.16 2.69
CA GLU A 29 12.49 -4.54 4.01
C GLU A 29 11.72 -5.73 4.62
N VAL A 30 10.54 -6.04 4.09
CA VAL A 30 9.66 -7.12 4.55
C VAL A 30 9.23 -7.98 3.35
N GLU A 31 9.24 -9.30 3.55
CA GLU A 31 8.67 -10.27 2.61
C GLU A 31 7.14 -10.24 2.68
N PHE A 32 6.50 -10.04 1.53
CA PHE A 32 5.03 -10.02 1.45
C PHE A 32 4.52 -11.40 1.09
N ASN A 33 3.69 -11.97 1.95
CA ASN A 33 2.95 -13.20 1.67
C ASN A 33 1.54 -12.86 1.16
N ILE A 34 1.05 -13.62 0.18
CA ILE A 34 -0.34 -13.52 -0.29
C ILE A 34 -1.08 -14.75 0.21
N ASP A 35 -1.92 -14.54 1.22
CA ASP A 35 -2.78 -15.61 1.73
C ASP A 35 -3.96 -15.82 0.79
N LEU A 36 -4.11 -17.05 0.31
CA LEU A 36 -5.24 -17.44 -0.51
C LEU A 36 -6.36 -17.98 0.38
N ILE A 37 -7.61 -17.66 0.01
CA ILE A 37 -8.76 -18.36 0.58
C ILE A 37 -8.71 -19.85 0.19
N PRO A 38 -9.18 -20.76 1.05
CA PRO A 38 -9.30 -22.18 0.69
C PRO A 38 -10.11 -22.35 -0.59
N GLY A 39 -9.56 -23.07 -1.57
CA GLY A 39 -10.21 -23.31 -2.88
C GLY A 39 -9.91 -22.27 -3.96
N ALA A 40 -9.04 -21.28 -3.71
CA ALA A 40 -8.54 -20.42 -4.77
C ALA A 40 -7.66 -21.22 -5.76
N GLU A 41 -7.91 -21.02 -7.06
CA GLU A 41 -7.15 -21.63 -8.16
C GLU A 41 -6.42 -20.55 -8.98
N PRO A 42 -5.28 -20.88 -9.61
CA PRO A 42 -4.58 -19.96 -10.50
C PRO A 42 -5.47 -19.52 -11.68
N ILE A 43 -5.46 -18.23 -11.99
CA ILE A 43 -6.15 -17.68 -13.16
C ILE A 43 -5.13 -17.24 -14.22
N SER A 44 -5.44 -17.53 -15.49
CA SER A 44 -4.69 -17.06 -16.65
C SER A 44 -5.65 -16.38 -17.62
N LYS A 45 -5.33 -15.14 -18.02
CA LYS A 45 -6.11 -14.36 -18.98
C LYS A 45 -5.16 -13.74 -20.00
N ALA A 46 -5.56 -13.76 -21.27
CA ALA A 46 -4.78 -13.14 -22.34
C ALA A 46 -4.63 -11.61 -22.08
N PRO A 47 -3.45 -11.03 -22.33
CA PRO A 47 -3.27 -9.58 -22.28
C PRO A 47 -4.22 -8.87 -23.24
N TYR A 48 -4.66 -7.67 -22.86
CA TYR A 48 -5.38 -6.81 -23.81
C TYR A 48 -4.46 -6.38 -24.95
N ARG A 49 -5.04 -6.18 -26.13
CA ARG A 49 -4.31 -5.60 -27.26
C ARG A 49 -4.08 -4.11 -26.99
N MET A 50 -2.82 -3.70 -26.93
CA MET A 50 -2.43 -2.29 -26.92
C MET A 50 -2.46 -1.75 -28.35
N ALA A 51 -2.84 -0.49 -28.52
CA ALA A 51 -2.69 0.20 -29.80
C ALA A 51 -1.19 0.41 -30.13
N PRO A 52 -0.79 0.43 -31.41
CA PRO A 52 0.56 0.80 -31.84
C PRO A 52 0.93 2.25 -31.50
#